data_AF-S4PCM9-F1
#
_entry.id   AF-S4PCM9-F1
#
_cell.length_a   1.000
_cell.length_b   1.000
_cell.length_c   1.000
_cell.angle_alpha   90.00
_cell.angle_beta   90.00
_cell.angle_gamma   90.00
#
_symmetry.space_group_name_H-M   'P 1'
#
loop_
_entity.id
_entity.type
_entity.pdbx_description
1 polymer ?
#
loop_
_entity_poly.entity_id
_entity_poly.type
_entity_poly.pdbx_seq_one_letter_code
_entity_poly.pdbx_strand_id
1 'polypeptide(L)'
;MRPQISALITPAIYSDLQDHPSVQDFPNVRGVTSNVFFFTHNYMEEVVEDSASKTNEQEGDMVLGLANYLMQQDYNPEDVTILAAYSGQMFYLRKQRNKYT
;
A
#
# COMPACT_ATOMS: atom_id res chain seq x y z
N MET A 1 -0.59 -16.32 -2.77
CA MET A 1 -0.98 -15.08 -2.07
C MET A 1 -1.37 -15.46 -0.65
N ARG A 2 -1.19 -14.61 0.37
CA ARG A 2 -1.71 -14.95 1.72
C ARG A 2 -3.23 -15.15 1.66
N PRO A 3 -3.81 -16.10 2.43
CA PRO A 3 -5.25 -16.34 2.41
C PRO A 3 -6.10 -15.10 2.75
N GLN A 4 -5.58 -14.24 3.64
CA GLN A 4 -6.24 -12.99 4.02
C GLN A 4 -6.43 -12.01 2.85
N ILE A 5 -5.59 -12.09 1.81
CA ILE A 5 -5.69 -11.24 0.63
C ILE A 5 -6.55 -11.92 -0.44
N SER A 6 -6.39 -13.23 -0.69
CA SER A 6 -7.21 -13.96 -1.66
C SER A 6 -8.70 -14.00 -1.26
N ALA A 7 -8.99 -14.01 0.04
CA ALA A 7 -10.35 -13.88 0.57
C ALA A 7 -11.06 -12.57 0.18
N LEU A 8 -10.34 -11.51 -0.21
CA LEU A 8 -10.96 -10.25 -0.64
C LEU A 8 -11.58 -10.34 -2.04
N ILE A 9 -11.11 -11.28 -2.87
CA ILE A 9 -11.52 -11.44 -4.27
C ILE A 9 -12.30 -12.73 -4.53
N THR A 10 -12.48 -13.55 -3.49
CA THR A 10 -13.18 -14.85 -3.54
C THR A 10 -14.33 -14.83 -2.53
N PRO A 11 -15.58 -15.13 -2.93
CA PRO A 11 -16.01 -15.57 -4.26
C PRO A 11 -16.35 -14.41 -5.24
N ALA A 12 -16.10 -13.16 -4.84
CA ALA A 12 -16.65 -11.99 -5.53
C ALA A 12 -16.18 -11.81 -6.98
N ILE A 13 -14.92 -12.14 -7.27
CA ILE A 13 -14.31 -12.08 -8.61
C ILE A 13 -14.04 -13.49 -9.14
N TYR A 14 -13.53 -14.37 -8.27
CA TYR A 14 -13.24 -15.77 -8.62
C TYR A 14 -14.05 -16.70 -7.73
N SER A 15 -14.81 -17.62 -8.32
CA SER A 15 -15.69 -18.53 -7.57
C SER A 15 -14.96 -19.64 -6.81
N ASP A 16 -13.78 -20.05 -7.27
CA ASP A 16 -13.05 -21.23 -6.75
C ASP A 16 -11.53 -21.03 -6.76
N LEU A 17 -11.07 -19.83 -6.34
CA LEU A 17 -9.64 -19.58 -6.16
C LEU A 17 -9.15 -20.28 -4.89
N GLN A 18 -8.15 -21.16 -5.03
CA GLN A 18 -7.56 -21.93 -3.94
C GLN A 18 -6.15 -21.44 -3.59
N ASP A 19 -5.83 -21.41 -2.30
CA ASP A 19 -4.50 -21.04 -1.82
C ASP A 19 -3.56 -22.25 -1.79
N HIS A 20 -2.39 -22.11 -2.41
CA HIS A 20 -1.35 -23.15 -2.36
C HIS A 20 -0.81 -23.29 -0.93
N PRO A 21 -0.57 -24.51 -0.40
CA PRO A 21 -0.13 -24.71 1.00
C PRO A 21 1.09 -23.90 1.43
N SER A 22 2.02 -23.62 0.51
CA SER A 22 3.23 -22.83 0.79
C SER A 22 2.98 -21.41 1.30
N VAL A 23 1.77 -20.86 1.12
CA VAL A 23 1.43 -19.47 1.49
C VAL A 23 0.78 -19.37 2.87
N GLN A 24 0.47 -20.51 3.50
CA GLN A 24 -0.16 -20.60 4.82
C GLN A 24 0.81 -20.19 5.93
N ASP A 25 2.10 -20.47 5.74
CA ASP A 25 3.14 -20.32 6.76
C ASP A 25 4.01 -19.07 6.57
N PHE A 26 3.58 -18.12 5.74
CA PHE A 26 4.35 -16.89 5.55
C PHE A 26 4.42 -16.07 6.86
N PRO A 27 5.60 -15.59 7.28
CA PRO A 27 5.77 -14.88 8.55
C PRO A 27 5.01 -13.55 8.54
N ASN A 28 4.36 -13.15 9.63
CA ASN A 28 3.64 -11.88 9.67
C ASN A 28 4.54 -10.67 9.35
N VAL A 29 3.93 -9.61 8.83
CA VAL A 29 4.63 -8.35 8.57
C VAL A 29 5.11 -7.76 9.89
N ARG A 30 6.41 -7.46 9.99
CA ARG A 30 7.03 -6.97 11.23
C ARG A 30 6.50 -5.58 11.60
N GLY A 31 6.30 -5.34 12.89
CA GLY A 31 5.84 -4.05 13.43
C GLY A 31 4.35 -3.75 13.27
N VAL A 32 3.56 -4.62 12.63
CA VAL A 32 2.11 -4.42 12.49
C VAL A 32 1.32 -5.59 13.07
N THR A 33 0.08 -5.33 13.47
CA THR A 33 -0.80 -6.32 14.09
C THR A 33 -1.59 -7.16 13.08
N SER A 34 -1.70 -6.69 11.83
CA SER A 34 -2.43 -7.36 10.76
C SER A 34 -1.68 -7.23 9.44
N ASN A 35 -1.67 -8.29 8.63
CA ASN A 35 -1.08 -8.28 7.29
C ASN A 35 -1.98 -7.62 6.24
N VAL A 36 -3.25 -7.36 6.58
CA VAL A 36 -4.22 -6.65 5.75
C VAL A 36 -4.91 -5.60 6.60
N PHE A 37 -4.87 -4.36 6.15
CA PHE A 37 -5.47 -3.24 6.85
C PHE A 37 -6.03 -2.24 5.84
N PHE A 38 -7.24 -1.76 6.10
CA PHE A 38 -7.86 -0.69 5.31
C PHE A 38 -7.86 0.59 6.13
N PHE A 39 -7.20 1.61 5.61
CA PHE A 39 -7.25 2.95 6.17
C PHE A 39 -8.33 3.76 5.48
N THR A 40 -9.37 4.14 6.21
CA THR A 40 -10.45 5.00 5.71
C THR A 40 -10.26 6.42 6.22
N HIS A 41 -10.36 7.39 5.32
CA HIS A 41 -10.27 8.81 5.63
C HIS A 41 -11.21 9.61 4.72
N ASN A 42 -11.39 10.89 5.06
CA ASN A 42 -12.19 11.85 4.27
C ASN A 42 -11.36 13.05 3.79
N TYR A 43 -10.02 12.92 3.74
CA TYR A 43 -9.15 13.93 3.17
C TYR A 43 -9.51 14.18 1.70
N MET A 44 -9.74 15.44 1.35
CA MET A 44 -10.05 15.82 -0.02
C MET A 44 -8.80 15.69 -0.90
N GLU A 45 -9.00 15.21 -2.13
CA GLU A 45 -7.97 15.23 -3.16
C GLU A 45 -7.75 16.64 -3.72
N GLU A 46 -6.54 16.89 -4.19
CA GLU A 46 -6.15 18.07 -4.92
C GLU A 46 -6.21 17.82 -6.43
N VAL A 47 -6.71 18.81 -7.16
CA VAL A 47 -6.67 18.81 -8.61
C VAL A 47 -5.36 19.43 -9.06
N VAL A 48 -4.61 18.69 -9.88
CA VAL A 48 -3.41 19.24 -10.52
C VAL A 48 -3.87 20.06 -11.73
N GLU A 49 -3.65 21.37 -11.71
CA GLU A 49 -3.94 22.25 -12.86
C GLU A 49 -3.33 21.69 -14.15
N ASP A 50 -4.08 21.76 -15.26
CA ASP A 50 -3.72 21.22 -16.58
C ASP A 50 -3.49 19.70 -16.67
N SER A 51 -4.01 18.91 -15.73
CA SER A 51 -3.92 17.45 -15.75
C SER A 51 -5.23 16.77 -15.37
N ALA A 52 -5.51 15.62 -16.00
CA ALA A 52 -6.60 14.72 -15.59
C ALA A 52 -6.23 13.84 -14.36
N SER A 53 -5.03 14.05 -13.79
CA SER A 53 -4.53 13.29 -12.65
C SER A 53 -4.93 13.92 -11.32
N LYS A 54 -4.90 13.11 -10.27
CA LYS A 54 -5.28 13.48 -8.90
C LYS A 54 -4.13 13.20 -7.94
N THR A 55 -4.09 13.98 -6.87
CA THR A 55 -3.12 13.82 -5.79
C THR A 55 -3.84 13.97 -4.45
N ASN A 56 -3.44 13.20 -3.45
CA ASN A 56 -3.86 13.38 -2.07
C ASN A 56 -2.61 13.39 -1.19
N GLU A 57 -2.23 14.59 -0.73
CA GLU A 57 -1.01 14.78 0.05
C GLU A 57 -1.04 14.00 1.37
N GLN A 58 -2.20 13.96 2.04
CA GLN A 58 -2.37 13.28 3.32
C GLN A 58 -2.21 11.77 3.19
N GLU A 59 -2.77 11.17 2.14
CA GLU A 59 -2.53 9.75 1.82
C GLU A 59 -1.07 9.50 1.51
N GLY A 60 -0.44 10.39 0.72
CA GLY A 60 0.93 10.25 0.28
C GLY A 60 1.93 10.29 1.44
N ASP A 61 1.77 11.28 2.33
CA ASP A 61 2.56 11.40 3.55
C ASP A 61 2.37 10.20 4.48
N MET A 62 1.13 9.70 4.62
CA MET A 62 0.84 8.53 5.44
C MET A 62 1.56 7.27 4.93
N VAL A 63 1.50 6.97 3.64
CA VAL A 63 2.13 5.76 3.09
C VAL A 63 3.66 5.86 3.05
N LEU A 64 4.23 7.07 2.87
CA LEU A 64 5.66 7.28 3.00
C LEU A 64 6.15 7.10 4.44
N GLY A 65 5.39 7.62 5.41
CA GLY A 65 5.66 7.39 6.83
C GLY A 65 5.59 5.91 7.21
N LEU A 66 4.58 5.19 6.71
CA LEU A 66 4.46 3.75 6.91
C LEU A 66 5.62 2.97 6.27
N ALA A 67 6.01 3.33 5.05
CA ALA A 67 7.16 2.69 4.39
C ALA A 67 8.46 2.90 5.18
N ASN A 68 8.70 4.11 5.69
CA ASN A 68 9.83 4.39 6.58
C ASN A 68 9.76 3.56 7.86
N TYR A 69 8.59 3.51 8.49
CA TYR A 69 8.38 2.68 9.68
C TYR A 69 8.72 1.21 9.42
N LEU A 70 8.27 0.65 8.29
CA LEU A 70 8.61 -0.73 7.90
C LEU A 70 10.12 -0.92 7.68
N MET A 71 10.81 0.04 7.06
CA MET A 71 12.27 -0.02 6.92
C MET A 71 12.99 -0.06 8.28
N GLN A 72 12.44 0.59 9.31
CA GLN A 72 12.93 0.50 10.70
C GLN A 72 12.66 -0.86 11.35
N GLN A 73 11.81 -1.71 10.76
CA GLN A 73 11.55 -3.09 11.19
C GLN A 73 12.36 -4.11 10.37
N ASP A 74 13.56 -3.71 9.93
CA ASP A 74 14.53 -4.53 9.19
C ASP A 74 14.04 -5.00 7.80
N TYR A 75 13.17 -4.24 7.15
CA TYR A 75 12.86 -4.43 5.72
C TYR A 75 13.81 -3.58 4.86
N ASN A 76 14.29 -4.15 3.75
CA ASN A 76 15.05 -3.38 2.77
C ASN A 76 14.11 -2.53 1.90
N PRO A 77 14.60 -1.44 1.30
CA PRO A 77 13.79 -0.64 0.37
C PRO A 77 13.20 -1.47 -0.79
N GLU A 78 13.92 -2.49 -1.27
CA GLU A 78 13.41 -3.41 -2.31
C GLU A 78 12.27 -4.34 -1.87
N ASP A 79 12.08 -4.53 -0.56
CA ASP A 79 11.00 -5.36 -0.01
C ASP A 79 9.65 -4.59 0.03
N VAL A 80 9.68 -3.27 -0.16
CA VAL A 80 8.50 -2.39 -0.02
C VAL A 80 8.19 -1.71 -1.34
N THR A 81 6.98 -1.94 -1.86
CA THR A 81 6.47 -1.29 -3.07
C THR A 81 5.17 -0.55 -2.76
N ILE A 82 5.09 0.72 -3.13
CA ILE A 82 3.86 1.53 -3.07
C ILE A 82 3.26 1.61 -4.48
N LEU A 83 1.99 1.24 -4.59
CA LEU A 83 1.22 1.33 -5.84
C LEU A 83 0.21 2.49 -5.73
N ALA A 84 0.10 3.29 -6.79
CA ALA A 84 -0.87 4.37 -6.89
C ALA A 84 -1.55 4.35 -8.26
N ALA A 85 -2.87 4.57 -8.31
CA ALA A 85 -3.65 4.55 -9.55
C ALA A 85 -3.43 5.80 -10.42
N TYR A 86 -3.12 6.95 -9.79
CA TYR A 86 -2.92 8.22 -10.46
C TYR A 86 -1.44 8.58 -10.56
N SER A 87 -1.02 9.04 -11.73
CA SER A 87 0.34 9.50 -11.98
C SER A 87 0.73 10.70 -11.11
N GLY A 88 -0.21 11.60 -10.81
CA GLY A 88 -0.01 12.75 -9.93
C GLY A 88 0.43 12.32 -8.54
N GLN A 89 -0.27 11.33 -7.96
CA GLN A 89 0.11 10.71 -6.69
C GLN A 89 1.50 10.05 -6.76
N MET A 90 1.82 9.32 -7.83
CA MET A 90 3.17 8.74 -8.00
C MET A 90 4.26 9.82 -8.02
N PHE A 91 4.04 10.92 -8.74
CA PHE A 91 5.00 12.04 -8.79
C PHE A 91 5.13 12.73 -7.44
N TYR A 92 4.02 12.93 -6.73
CA TYR A 92 4.02 13.44 -5.36
C TYR A 92 4.89 12.56 -4.44
N LEU A 93 4.62 11.25 -4.41
CA LEU A 93 5.38 10.30 -3.60
C LEU A 93 6.88 10.35 -3.91
N ARG A 94 7.26 10.38 -5.19
CA ARG A 94 8.66 10.49 -5.62
C ARG A 94 9.32 11.79 -5.16
N LYS A 95 8.59 12.91 -5.23
CA LYS A 95 9.07 14.24 -4.79
C LYS A 95 9.25 14.29 -3.27
N GLN A 96 8.32 13.73 -2.51
CA GLN A 96 8.31 13.84 -1.05
C GLN A 96 9.12 12.76 -0.32
N ARG A 97 9.43 11.63 -0.99
CA ARG A 97 10.12 10.48 -0.37
C ARG A 97 11.33 10.86 0.50
N ASN A 98 12.15 11.81 0.05
CA ASN A 98 13.38 12.21 0.75
C ASN A 98 13.13 12.84 2.13
N LYS A 99 11.89 13.24 2.45
CA LYS A 99 11.51 13.72 3.79
C LYS A 99 11.35 12.59 4.81
N TYR A 100 11.20 11.36 4.34
CA TYR A 100 10.88 10.18 5.16
C TYR A 100 12.00 9.13 5.13
N THR A 101 13.14 9.44 4.50
CA THR A 101 14.36 8.60 4.48
C THR A 101 15.40 9.13 5.43
#